data_AF-A0A2V8QLH6-F1
#
_entry.id   AF-A0A2V8QLH6-F1
#
_cell.length_a   1.000
_cell.length_b   1.000
_cell.length_c   1.000
_cell.angle_alpha   90.00
_cell.angle_beta   90.00
_cell.angle_gamma   90.00
#
_symmetry.space_group_name_H-M   'P 1'
#
loop_
_entity.id
_entity.type
_entity.pdbx_description
1 polymer ?
#
loop_
_entity_poly.entity_id
_entity_poly.type
_entity_poly.pdbx_seq_one_letter_code
_entity_poly.pdbx_strand_id
1 'polypeptide(L)'
;MKDKINAPFILFAVAFLLVCAFASTQAQTTAQQMPAPNSAATQTTQAPNLQAELNLTPEQIQKWRAMNMELREQEIAGNQKLFQARRALADAMESPNPNEEVIKQRAKELADARSTMIQLQALRQARMLQILTPEQRVKLREIHERNQALKRQQQAPAGLGQRQQLKRGANAPSMSPAQHKALRQQQKQKP
;
A
#
# COMPACT_ATOMS: atom_id res chain seq x y z
N MET A 1 -36.32 -12.18 54.95
CA MET A 1 -36.46 -10.70 54.94
C MET A 1 -36.13 -10.24 53.53
N LYS A 2 -37.03 -9.48 52.92
CA LYS A 2 -37.02 -9.08 51.50
C LYS A 2 -36.45 -7.67 51.41
N ASP A 3 -35.30 -7.49 50.79
CA ASP A 3 -34.72 -6.17 50.58
C ASP A 3 -35.36 -5.51 49.35
N LYS A 4 -35.93 -4.34 49.61
CA LYS A 4 -36.70 -3.51 48.70
C LYS A 4 -35.74 -2.64 47.88
N ILE A 5 -35.85 -2.74 46.56
CA ILE A 5 -35.21 -1.87 45.58
C ILE A 5 -35.94 -0.52 45.60
N ASN A 6 -35.30 0.52 46.14
CA ASN A 6 -35.85 1.87 46.16
C ASN A 6 -35.48 2.62 44.88
N ALA A 7 -36.41 2.62 43.92
CA ALA A 7 -36.45 3.54 42.79
C ALA A 7 -37.28 4.78 43.18
N PRO A 8 -36.62 5.93 43.46
CA PRO A 8 -37.18 7.20 43.00
C PRO A 8 -36.07 8.23 42.67
N PHE A 9 -35.09 7.88 41.84
CA PHE A 9 -34.14 8.86 41.27
C PHE A 9 -34.24 8.98 39.73
N ILE A 10 -35.21 8.29 39.14
CA ILE A 10 -35.51 8.32 37.70
C ILE A 10 -36.75 9.19 37.49
N LEU A 11 -36.64 10.51 37.71
CA LEU A 11 -37.66 11.46 37.23
C LEU A 11 -37.22 12.95 37.20
N PHE A 12 -35.94 13.29 37.37
CA PHE A 12 -35.49 14.70 37.37
C PHE A 12 -34.33 15.04 36.42
N ALA A 13 -33.83 14.12 35.59
CA ALA A 13 -32.72 14.39 34.66
C ALA A 13 -33.15 14.61 33.19
N VAL A 14 -34.46 14.70 32.91
CA VAL A 14 -35.00 14.85 31.53
C VAL A 14 -35.45 16.29 31.22
N ALA A 15 -35.34 17.24 32.16
CA ALA A 15 -35.91 18.58 32.04
C ALA A 15 -34.90 19.75 32.04
N PHE A 16 -33.61 19.52 31.75
CA PHE A 16 -32.59 20.59 31.80
C PHE A 16 -31.61 20.66 30.61
N LEU A 17 -31.99 20.17 29.43
CA LEU A 17 -31.20 20.34 28.20
C LEU A 17 -32.08 20.76 27.01
N LEU A 18 -32.96 21.75 27.25
CA LEU A 18 -33.87 22.31 26.24
C LEU A 18 -33.87 23.85 26.27
N VAL A 19 -32.71 24.48 26.43
CA VAL A 19 -32.51 25.92 26.22
C VAL A 19 -31.11 26.16 25.68
N CYS A 20 -30.97 26.26 24.36
CA CYS A 20 -29.91 27.01 23.67
C CYS A 20 -30.27 27.06 22.18
N ALA A 21 -31.35 27.75 21.88
CA ALA A 21 -31.71 28.13 20.53
C ALA A 21 -31.60 29.66 20.43
N PHE A 22 -30.90 30.11 19.39
CA PHE A 22 -30.91 31.46 18.81
C PHE A 22 -30.12 32.56 19.51
N ALA A 23 -28.80 32.59 19.24
CA ALA A 23 -28.07 33.84 19.12
C ALA A 23 -27.52 33.95 17.68
N SER A 24 -28.07 34.92 16.97
CA SER A 24 -27.78 35.31 15.60
C SER A 24 -26.42 36.01 15.51
N THR A 25 -25.55 35.55 14.61
CA THR A 25 -24.52 36.40 14.01
C THR A 25 -24.40 36.04 12.53
N GLN A 26 -25.13 36.78 11.70
CA GLN A 26 -24.83 36.88 10.28
C GLN A 26 -23.57 37.73 10.14
N ALA A 27 -22.42 37.10 9.98
CA ALA A 27 -21.24 37.76 9.46
C ALA A 27 -21.33 37.74 7.92
N GLN A 28 -21.76 38.86 7.34
CA GLN A 28 -21.48 39.19 5.95
C GLN A 28 -19.97 39.40 5.81
N THR A 29 -19.24 38.35 5.47
CA THR A 29 -17.89 38.47 4.92
C THR A 29 -18.01 38.60 3.41
N THR A 30 -17.70 39.80 2.94
CA THR A 30 -17.32 40.18 1.59
C THR A 30 -16.72 39.01 0.82
N ALA A 31 -17.41 38.58 -0.24
CA ALA A 31 -16.88 37.64 -1.21
C ALA A 31 -15.72 38.31 -1.98
N GLN A 32 -14.52 38.29 -1.37
CA GLN A 32 -13.29 38.31 -2.14
C GLN A 32 -13.26 37.02 -2.96
N GLN A 33 -13.53 37.21 -4.25
CA GLN A 33 -13.38 36.22 -5.30
C GLN A 33 -11.89 35.84 -5.39
N MET A 34 -11.46 34.96 -4.49
CA MET A 34 -10.20 34.25 -4.63
C MET A 34 -10.31 33.41 -5.90
N PRO A 35 -9.36 33.51 -6.84
CA PRO A 35 -9.30 32.58 -7.96
C PRO A 35 -9.26 31.18 -7.38
N ALA A 36 -10.22 30.34 -7.79
CA ALA A 36 -10.26 28.95 -7.44
C ALA A 36 -8.84 28.38 -7.60
N PRO A 37 -8.26 27.69 -6.60
CA PRO A 37 -7.06 26.93 -6.84
C PRO A 37 -7.40 26.02 -8.00
N ASN A 38 -6.72 26.24 -9.13
CA ASN A 38 -6.71 25.34 -10.27
C ASN A 38 -6.78 23.94 -9.68
N SER A 39 -7.90 23.25 -9.94
CA SER A 39 -8.01 21.84 -9.67
C SER A 39 -6.90 21.24 -10.51
N ALA A 40 -5.71 21.11 -9.92
CA ALA A 40 -4.60 20.38 -10.48
C ALA A 40 -5.25 19.06 -10.78
N ALA A 41 -5.47 18.80 -12.07
CA ALA A 41 -5.92 17.52 -12.54
C ALA A 41 -4.94 16.55 -11.90
N THR A 42 -5.38 15.90 -10.81
CA THR A 42 -4.78 14.68 -10.33
C THR A 42 -4.80 13.84 -11.57
N GLN A 43 -3.65 13.75 -12.23
CA GLN A 43 -3.39 12.78 -13.27
C GLN A 43 -3.60 11.46 -12.56
N THR A 44 -4.85 11.02 -12.50
CA THR A 44 -5.20 9.67 -12.20
C THR A 44 -4.43 8.93 -13.25
N THR A 45 -3.31 8.34 -12.85
CA THR A 45 -2.53 7.44 -13.67
C THR A 45 -3.55 6.38 -14.03
N GLN A 46 -4.13 6.53 -15.22
CA GLN A 46 -5.36 5.85 -15.60
C GLN A 46 -4.96 4.39 -15.56
N ALA A 47 -5.49 3.65 -14.58
CA ALA A 47 -5.09 2.27 -14.40
C ALA A 47 -5.28 1.59 -15.75
N PRO A 48 -4.24 0.95 -16.31
CA PRO A 48 -4.29 0.43 -17.67
C PRO A 48 -5.55 -0.41 -17.81
N ASN A 49 -6.36 -0.10 -18.83
CA ASN A 49 -7.65 -0.73 -19.03
C ASN A 49 -7.43 -2.16 -19.54
N LEU A 50 -7.13 -3.05 -18.60
CA LEU A 50 -6.82 -4.46 -18.82
C LEU A 50 -7.93 -5.18 -19.59
N GLN A 51 -9.18 -4.74 -19.45
CA GLN A 51 -10.33 -5.31 -20.17
C GLN A 51 -10.24 -5.04 -21.68
N ALA A 52 -9.86 -3.80 -22.04
CA ALA A 52 -9.66 -3.41 -23.44
C ALA A 52 -8.40 -4.07 -24.01
N GLU A 53 -7.30 -4.12 -23.26
CA GLU A 53 -6.06 -4.74 -23.73
C GLU A 53 -6.21 -6.25 -23.95
N LEU A 54 -7.03 -6.96 -23.16
CA LEU A 54 -7.25 -8.40 -23.31
C LEU A 54 -8.42 -8.78 -24.23
N ASN A 55 -9.15 -7.79 -24.78
CA ASN A 55 -10.35 -8.02 -25.58
C ASN A 55 -11.33 -8.98 -24.89
N LEU A 56 -11.65 -8.73 -23.62
CA LEU A 56 -12.52 -9.62 -22.85
C LEU A 56 -13.93 -9.68 -23.45
N THR A 57 -14.50 -10.88 -23.55
CA THR A 57 -15.89 -11.05 -23.98
C THR A 57 -16.87 -10.54 -22.91
N PRO A 58 -18.13 -10.21 -23.27
CA PRO A 58 -19.13 -9.81 -22.28
C PRO A 58 -19.32 -10.82 -21.13
N GLU A 59 -19.28 -12.11 -21.45
CA GLU A 59 -19.36 -13.19 -20.46
C GLU A 59 -18.15 -13.21 -19.51
N GLN A 60 -16.93 -13.05 -20.05
CA GLN A 60 -15.71 -12.94 -19.24
C GLN A 60 -15.76 -11.72 -18.33
N ILE A 61 -16.27 -10.59 -18.83
CA ILE A 61 -16.45 -9.35 -18.04
C ILE A 61 -17.45 -9.59 -16.90
N GLN A 62 -18.56 -10.30 -17.15
CA GLN A 62 -19.52 -10.62 -16.10
C GLN A 62 -18.91 -11.52 -15.01
N LYS A 63 -18.19 -12.58 -15.40
CA LYS A 63 -17.45 -13.44 -14.47
C LYS A 63 -16.40 -12.66 -13.67
N TRP A 64 -15.69 -11.75 -14.33
CA TRP A 64 -14.71 -10.86 -13.71
C TRP A 64 -15.34 -9.95 -12.65
N ARG A 65 -16.49 -9.33 -12.97
CA ARG A 65 -17.23 -8.47 -12.02
C ARG A 65 -17.72 -9.26 -10.81
N ALA A 66 -18.30 -10.44 -11.03
CA ALA A 66 -18.78 -11.31 -9.95
C ALA A 66 -17.63 -11.71 -9.01
N MET A 67 -16.49 -12.12 -9.58
CA MET A 67 -15.29 -12.45 -8.81
C MET A 67 -14.80 -11.24 -7.97
N ASN A 68 -14.77 -10.04 -8.54
CA ASN A 68 -14.36 -8.85 -7.80
C ASN A 68 -15.34 -8.48 -6.68
N MET A 69 -16.65 -8.66 -6.90
CA MET A 69 -17.64 -8.42 -5.86
C MET A 69 -17.45 -9.38 -4.68
N GLU A 70 -17.24 -10.67 -4.94
CA GLU A 70 -17.00 -11.68 -3.90
C GLU A 70 -15.73 -11.38 -3.08
N LEU A 71 -14.65 -10.93 -3.75
CA LEU A 71 -13.37 -10.63 -3.08
C LEU A 71 -13.33 -9.25 -2.41
N ARG A 72 -14.30 -8.38 -2.69
CA ARG A 72 -14.28 -6.97 -2.24
C ARG A 72 -14.32 -6.86 -0.72
N GLU A 73 -15.16 -7.65 -0.06
CA GLU A 73 -15.28 -7.61 1.40
C GLU A 73 -13.99 -8.04 2.09
N GLN A 74 -13.35 -9.10 1.57
CA GLN A 74 -12.06 -9.59 2.05
C GLN A 74 -10.95 -8.56 1.85
N GLU A 75 -10.96 -7.84 0.72
CA GLU A 75 -10.01 -6.76 0.45
C GLU A 75 -10.20 -5.57 1.39
N ILE A 76 -11.44 -5.16 1.66
CA ILE A 76 -11.74 -4.09 2.62
C ILE A 76 -11.25 -4.48 4.02
N ALA A 77 -11.62 -5.67 4.49
CA ALA A 77 -11.23 -6.16 5.81
C ALA A 77 -9.70 -6.31 5.92
N GLY A 78 -9.04 -6.85 4.89
CA GLY A 78 -7.59 -7.01 4.84
C GLY A 78 -6.86 -5.66 4.86
N ASN A 79 -7.33 -4.67 4.11
CA ASN A 79 -6.76 -3.32 4.11
C ASN A 79 -6.93 -2.62 5.46
N GLN A 80 -8.10 -2.74 6.10
CA GLN A 80 -8.34 -2.21 7.44
C GLN A 80 -7.40 -2.83 8.45
N LYS A 81 -7.25 -4.17 8.43
CA LYS A 81 -6.34 -4.90 9.32
C LYS A 81 -4.88 -4.49 9.10
N LEU A 82 -4.46 -4.34 7.84
CA LEU A 82 -3.11 -3.88 7.49
C LEU A 82 -2.83 -2.47 8.02
N PHE A 83 -3.79 -1.55 7.87
CA PHE A 83 -3.68 -0.20 8.40
C PHE A 83 -3.58 -0.18 9.93
N GLN A 84 -4.45 -0.91 10.61
CA GLN A 84 -4.46 -1.02 12.07
C GLN A 84 -3.15 -1.61 12.60
N ALA A 85 -2.67 -2.71 12.02
CA ALA A 85 -1.42 -3.34 12.44
C ALA A 85 -0.20 -2.43 12.21
N ARG A 86 -0.18 -1.68 11.10
CA ARG A 86 0.89 -0.70 10.83
C ARG A 86 0.88 0.42 11.87
N ARG A 87 -0.29 0.96 12.19
CA ARG A 87 -0.44 2.01 13.21
C ARG A 87 -0.04 1.51 14.59
N ALA A 88 -0.53 0.33 14.99
CA ALA A 88 -0.21 -0.25 16.30
C ALA A 88 1.29 -0.51 16.47
N LEU A 89 2.00 -0.90 15.40
CA LEU A 89 3.45 -1.01 15.43
C LEU A 89 4.13 0.35 15.61
N ALA A 90 3.70 1.38 14.86
CA ALA A 90 4.23 2.73 15.01
C ALA A 90 4.01 3.27 16.42
N ASP A 91 2.79 3.16 16.96
CA ASP A 91 2.44 3.60 18.31
C ASP A 91 3.30 2.87 19.37
N ALA A 92 3.58 1.58 19.19
CA ALA A 92 4.44 0.82 20.10
C ALA A 92 5.92 1.27 20.07
N MET A 93 6.41 1.69 18.89
CA MET A 93 7.77 2.21 18.72
C MET A 93 7.93 3.64 19.23
N GLU A 94 6.86 4.46 19.13
CA GLU A 94 6.83 5.85 19.56
C GLU A 94 6.39 6.03 21.03
N SER A 95 6.10 4.92 21.73
CA SER A 95 5.72 4.91 23.14
C SER A 95 6.79 5.59 24.02
N PRO A 96 6.42 6.39 25.04
CA PRO A 96 7.36 6.96 26.01
C PRO A 96 8.22 5.91 26.72
N ASN A 97 7.70 4.68 26.85
CA ASN A 97 8.41 3.52 27.38
C ASN A 97 8.31 2.37 26.36
N PRO A 98 9.20 2.30 25.36
CA PRO A 98 9.19 1.22 24.36
C PRO A 98 9.44 -0.14 25.03
N ASN A 99 8.59 -1.11 24.74
CA ASN A 99 8.72 -2.49 25.23
C ASN A 99 8.97 -3.43 24.04
N GLU A 100 10.11 -4.13 24.08
CA GLU A 100 10.56 -5.00 22.98
C GLU A 100 9.57 -6.13 22.67
N GLU A 101 9.00 -6.78 23.69
CA GLU A 101 8.04 -7.86 23.49
C GLU A 101 6.74 -7.35 22.84
N VAL A 102 6.29 -6.15 23.22
CA VAL A 102 5.13 -5.51 22.58
C VAL A 102 5.43 -5.18 21.12
N ILE A 103 6.59 -4.59 20.83
CA ILE A 103 7.01 -4.27 19.46
C ILE A 103 7.10 -5.53 18.59
N LYS A 104 7.71 -6.60 19.11
CA LYS A 104 7.80 -7.90 18.43
C LYS A 104 6.42 -8.49 18.13
N GLN A 105 5.50 -8.41 19.08
CA GLN A 105 4.12 -8.84 18.88
C GLN A 105 3.40 -8.00 17.80
N ARG A 106 3.54 -6.67 17.79
CA ARG A 106 2.96 -5.81 16.74
C ARG A 106 3.59 -6.03 15.36
N ALA A 107 4.89 -6.30 15.32
CA ALA A 107 5.57 -6.66 14.08
C ALA A 107 5.03 -7.97 13.49
N LYS A 108 4.75 -8.97 14.35
CA LYS A 108 4.11 -10.22 13.94
C LYS A 108 2.71 -9.99 13.37
N GLU A 109 1.89 -9.19 14.05
CA GLU A 109 0.53 -8.85 13.58
C GLU A 109 0.56 -8.16 12.20
N LEU A 110 1.51 -7.26 11.97
CA LEU A 110 1.72 -6.63 10.66
C LEU A 110 2.15 -7.65 9.60
N ALA A 111 3.03 -8.58 9.93
CA ALA A 111 3.46 -9.65 9.02
C ALA A 111 2.28 -10.56 8.63
N ASP A 112 1.45 -10.95 9.60
CA ASP A 112 0.25 -11.77 9.37
C ASP A 112 -0.77 -11.05 8.48
N ALA A 113 -0.99 -9.75 8.71
CA ALA A 113 -1.87 -8.94 7.86
C ALA A 113 -1.34 -8.84 6.42
N ARG A 114 -0.04 -8.65 6.23
CA ARG A 114 0.59 -8.65 4.89
C ARG A 114 0.47 -10.01 4.20
N SER A 115 0.72 -11.10 4.93
CA SER A 115 0.58 -12.46 4.40
C SER A 115 -0.84 -12.71 3.89
N THR A 116 -1.84 -12.30 4.67
CA THR A 116 -3.26 -12.40 4.28
C THR A 116 -3.54 -11.66 2.96
N MET A 117 -3.02 -10.44 2.81
CA MET A 117 -3.18 -9.66 1.58
C MET A 117 -2.49 -10.29 0.36
N ILE A 118 -1.30 -10.88 0.56
CA ILE A 118 -0.59 -11.60 -0.51
C ILE A 118 -1.40 -12.83 -0.95
N GLN A 119 -1.95 -13.58 -0.01
CA GLN A 119 -2.81 -14.73 -0.31
C GLN A 119 -4.06 -14.31 -1.10
N LEU A 120 -4.73 -13.22 -0.69
CA LEU A 120 -5.88 -12.68 -1.41
C LEU A 120 -5.52 -12.25 -2.83
N GLN A 121 -4.37 -11.61 -3.02
CA GLN A 121 -3.87 -11.22 -4.34
C GLN A 121 -3.58 -12.46 -5.21
N ALA A 122 -2.93 -13.49 -4.66
CA ALA A 122 -2.66 -14.74 -5.37
C ALA A 122 -3.96 -15.45 -5.78
N LEU A 123 -4.95 -15.50 -4.88
CA LEU A 123 -6.27 -16.06 -5.17
C LEU A 123 -6.99 -15.32 -6.30
N ARG A 124 -6.98 -13.98 -6.26
CA ARG A 124 -7.52 -13.13 -7.32
C ARG A 124 -6.85 -13.43 -8.67
N GLN A 125 -5.52 -13.54 -8.69
CA GLN A 125 -4.78 -13.87 -9.91
C GLN A 125 -5.11 -15.27 -10.43
N ALA A 126 -5.19 -16.27 -9.54
CA ALA A 126 -5.56 -17.63 -9.93
C ALA A 126 -6.96 -17.68 -10.56
N ARG A 127 -7.95 -17.02 -9.95
CA ARG A 127 -9.33 -16.94 -10.47
C ARG A 127 -9.41 -16.13 -11.77
N MET A 128 -8.63 -15.05 -11.91
CA MET A 128 -8.48 -14.33 -13.17
C MET A 128 -8.04 -15.28 -14.29
N LEU A 129 -6.97 -16.04 -14.06
CA LEU A 129 -6.39 -16.92 -15.08
C LEU A 129 -7.40 -17.97 -15.55
N GLN A 130 -8.30 -18.43 -14.68
CA GLN A 130 -9.39 -19.35 -15.04
C GLN A 130 -10.43 -18.74 -15.99
N ILE A 131 -10.63 -17.42 -15.99
CA ILE A 131 -11.56 -16.73 -16.90
C ILE A 131 -10.94 -16.52 -18.29
N LEU A 132 -9.61 -16.33 -18.35
CA LEU A 132 -8.88 -16.01 -19.57
C LEU A 132 -8.58 -17.25 -20.42
N THR A 133 -8.63 -17.08 -21.75
CA THR A 133 -8.16 -18.09 -22.71
C THR A 133 -6.63 -18.23 -22.67
N PRO A 134 -6.04 -19.34 -23.16
CA PRO A 134 -4.59 -19.50 -23.22
C PRO A 134 -3.87 -18.34 -23.92
N GLU A 135 -4.42 -17.83 -25.03
CA GLU A 135 -3.87 -16.72 -25.80
C GLU A 135 -3.92 -15.41 -25.00
N GLN A 136 -5.03 -15.15 -24.30
CA GLN A 136 -5.16 -14.00 -23.42
C GLN A 136 -4.18 -14.05 -22.24
N ARG A 137 -3.84 -15.26 -21.74
CA ARG A 137 -2.83 -15.42 -20.68
C ARG A 137 -1.42 -15.09 -21.16
N VAL A 138 -1.08 -15.40 -22.41
CA VAL A 138 0.19 -14.99 -23.03
C VAL A 138 0.23 -13.47 -23.14
N LYS A 139 -0.83 -12.86 -23.68
CA LYS A 139 -0.94 -11.39 -23.78
C LYS A 139 -0.84 -10.69 -22.42
N LEU A 140 -1.46 -11.27 -21.39
CA LEU A 140 -1.35 -10.79 -20.01
C LEU A 140 0.11 -10.78 -19.51
N ARG A 141 0.89 -11.82 -19.83
CA ARG A 141 2.32 -11.89 -19.48
C ARG A 141 3.12 -10.77 -20.16
N GLU A 142 2.89 -10.54 -21.45
CA GLU A 142 3.52 -9.46 -22.22
C GLU A 142 3.18 -8.07 -21.65
N ILE A 143 1.92 -7.85 -21.26
CA ILE A 143 1.48 -6.64 -20.57
C ILE A 143 2.26 -6.46 -19.26
N HIS A 144 2.42 -7.52 -18.47
CA HIS A 144 3.19 -7.47 -17.22
C HIS A 144 4.66 -7.16 -17.43
N GLU A 145 5.32 -7.82 -18.37
CA GLU A 145 6.74 -7.60 -18.69
C GLU A 145 6.99 -6.16 -19.17
N ARG A 146 6.13 -5.66 -20.07
CA ARG A 146 6.16 -4.27 -20.55
C ARG A 146 5.96 -3.28 -19.39
N ASN A 147 4.98 -3.50 -18.53
CA ASN A 147 4.74 -2.64 -17.37
C ASN A 147 5.91 -2.67 -16.37
N GLN A 148 6.55 -3.83 -16.19
CA GLN A 148 7.73 -3.95 -15.34
C GLN A 148 8.95 -3.23 -15.95
N ALA A 149 9.14 -3.29 -17.27
CA ALA A 149 10.17 -2.54 -17.98
C ALA A 149 9.96 -1.02 -17.83
N LEU A 150 8.73 -0.54 -18.01
CA LEU A 150 8.37 0.86 -17.82
C LEU A 150 8.63 1.34 -16.39
N LYS A 151 8.26 0.54 -15.38
CA LYS A 151 8.57 0.85 -13.97
C LYS A 151 10.07 0.93 -13.72
N ARG A 152 10.87 0.02 -14.28
CA ARG A 152 12.34 0.07 -14.18
C ARG A 152 12.92 1.33 -14.83
N GLN A 153 12.36 1.77 -15.95
CA GLN A 153 12.78 3.00 -16.62
C GLN A 153 12.43 4.25 -15.79
N GLN A 154 11.25 4.29 -15.16
CA GLN A 154 10.84 5.40 -14.30
C GLN A 154 11.58 5.43 -12.96
N GLN A 155 11.92 4.26 -12.42
CA GLN A 155 12.67 4.12 -11.17
C GLN A 155 14.19 4.17 -11.37
N ALA A 156 14.68 4.15 -12.62
CA ALA A 156 16.07 4.45 -12.90
C ALA A 156 16.30 5.90 -12.48
N PRO A 157 17.06 6.16 -11.40
CA PRO A 157 17.23 7.50 -10.89
C PRO A 157 17.90 8.31 -12.00
N ALA A 158 17.25 9.40 -12.41
CA ALA A 158 17.69 10.34 -13.44
C ALA A 158 19.04 11.03 -13.12
N GLY A 159 19.83 10.52 -12.16
CA GLY A 159 21.07 11.12 -11.68
C GLY A 159 22.13 10.16 -11.14
N LEU A 160 22.02 8.82 -11.29
CA LEU A 160 23.12 7.89 -10.88
C LEU A 160 23.85 7.22 -12.06
N GLY A 161 23.51 7.56 -13.30
CA GLY A 161 24.24 7.09 -14.49
C GLY A 161 25.55 7.84 -14.78
N GLN A 162 25.89 8.88 -14.01
CA GLN A 162 27.04 9.77 -14.30
C GLN A 162 28.12 9.81 -13.21
N ARG A 163 28.15 8.84 -12.28
CA ARG A 163 29.17 8.81 -11.21
C ARG A 163 30.09 7.59 -11.23
N GLN A 164 30.15 6.87 -12.35
CA GLN A 164 31.10 5.75 -12.53
C GLN A 164 31.88 5.82 -13.86
N GLN A 165 32.06 7.03 -14.40
CA GLN A 165 33.06 7.31 -15.44
C GLN A 165 34.09 8.37 -15.00
N LEU A 166 34.30 8.54 -13.71
CA LEU A 166 35.56 9.14 -13.25
C LEU A 166 36.68 8.10 -13.44
N LYS A 167 37.26 8.11 -14.64
CA LYS A 167 38.67 7.79 -14.90
C LYS A 167 39.20 6.52 -14.21
N ARG A 168 38.67 5.34 -14.58
CA ARG A 168 39.52 4.13 -14.54
C ARG A 168 40.08 3.97 -15.95
N GLY A 169 41.37 4.28 -16.08
CA GLY A 169 42.07 4.40 -17.36
C GLY A 169 41.82 3.22 -18.29
N ALA A 170 41.73 3.54 -19.58
CA ALA A 170 41.44 2.65 -20.70
C ALA A 170 42.51 1.56 -20.97
N ASN A 171 43.21 1.07 -19.94
CA ASN A 171 44.29 0.07 -20.06
C ASN A 171 44.42 -0.85 -18.82
N ALA A 172 43.34 -1.10 -18.07
CA ALA A 172 43.38 -2.11 -17.00
C ALA A 172 42.98 -3.49 -17.57
N PRO A 173 43.90 -4.47 -17.68
CA PRO A 173 43.54 -5.82 -18.12
C PRO A 173 42.55 -6.43 -17.13
N SER A 174 41.49 -7.03 -17.66
CA SER A 174 40.50 -7.77 -16.88
C SER A 174 41.18 -8.95 -16.19
N MET A 175 41.45 -8.83 -14.89
CA MET A 175 42.04 -9.93 -14.12
C MET A 175 41.02 -11.06 -13.98
N SER A 176 41.46 -12.28 -14.26
CA SER A 176 40.60 -13.47 -14.10
C SER A 176 40.40 -13.79 -12.61
N PRO A 177 39.32 -14.50 -12.23
CA PRO A 177 39.08 -14.91 -10.84
C PRO A 177 40.25 -15.67 -10.20
N ALA A 178 41.04 -16.39 -11.01
CA ALA A 178 42.23 -17.11 -10.55
C ALA A 178 43.36 -16.14 -10.12
N GLN A 179 43.53 -15.03 -10.84
CA GLN A 179 44.54 -14.01 -10.51
C GLN A 179 44.20 -13.27 -9.21
N HIS A 180 42.91 -13.03 -8.96
CA HIS A 180 42.46 -12.47 -7.68
C HIS A 180 42.78 -13.36 -6.48
N LYS A 181 42.69 -14.69 -6.64
CA LYS A 181 43.01 -15.65 -5.58
C LYS A 181 44.51 -15.71 -5.29
N ALA A 182 45.34 -15.64 -6.32
CA ALA A 182 46.81 -15.61 -6.19
C ALA A 182 47.29 -14.34 -5.47
N LEU A 183 46.73 -13.18 -5.79
CA LEU A 183 47.09 -11.90 -5.14
C LEU A 183 46.79 -11.93 -3.62
N ARG A 184 45.67 -12.54 -3.23
CA ARG A 184 45.29 -12.72 -1.82
C ARG A 184 46.23 -13.64 -1.05
N GLN A 185 46.84 -14.63 -1.71
CA GLN A 185 47.79 -15.53 -1.07
C GLN A 185 49.14 -14.86 -0.86
N GLN A 186 49.59 -14.02 -1.78
CA GLN A 186 50.84 -13.26 -1.63
C GLN A 186 50.77 -12.23 -0.50
N GLN A 187 49.62 -11.58 -0.28
CA GLN A 187 49.45 -10.63 0.83
C GLN A 187 49.49 -11.29 2.21
N LYS A 188 49.25 -12.60 2.31
CA LYS A 188 49.31 -13.35 3.58
C LYS A 188 50.71 -13.84 3.95
N GLN A 189 51.69 -13.68 3.06
CA GLN A 189 53.07 -14.17 3.27
C GLN A 189 54.10 -13.06 3.46
N LYS A 190 53.69 -11.78 3.53
CA LYS A 190 54.60 -10.72 3.97
C LYS A 190 54.68 -10.75 5.52
N PRO A 191 55.85 -11.02 6.11
CA PRO A 191 56.06 -10.95 7.55
C PRO A 191 55.97 -9.51 8.08
#